data_AF-A0A2E0TCC6-F1
#
_entry.id   AF-A0A2E0TCC6-F1
#
_cell.length_a   1.000
_cell.length_b   1.000
_cell.length_c   1.000
_cell.angle_alpha   90.00
_cell.angle_beta   90.00
_cell.angle_gamma   90.00
#
_symmetry.space_group_name_H-M   'P 1'
#
loop_
_entity.id
_entity.type
_entity.pdbx_description
1 polymer ?
#
loop_
_entity_poly.entity_id
_entity_poly.type
_entity_poly.pdbx_seq_one_letter_code
_entity_poly.pdbx_strand_id
1 'polypeptide(L)'
;MNRFAPSLRLVAAASALAAACSGAPSRDTSSLPPMPAGPTERVATATHPTLPHCHPDEAPEADAMRFHPSPGGVPEVSTRWVAEHGCHVHLVDVREPDELEEAGHVPGAEHVPLGRLPEVAMSWNPRDPVVFVCRSGRRSARAVHTVEAMGFDRAASMTGGMLAWGLSRYPVGHDAELHGREVGAAPASAADYEGPPTSESLKRYLEAAPIQNVRVAALLLQGTEACVDGREEHAVLGTPGGDAGELLLALSTIEAMTGRELAEDDIMGLFDAYVEGFGRFYVHTDDHALEHLLESLEADPIFRELLAGAEGPEAKLEAVERLIRRPPTDVREALLGHLLTPANIGCGHLKLVASHPDEYAVREGLTQGFLRVVYRMLWAHPEMLDFVVLHGEHEEEAVINVHFPREVHAFSNVPAVPPRIGHHSVFVNHPEVAAFLRGQHARFLLQEAPELAEGLTPERFEAELNARAARQLGATVRHLAAELPVFDVRFVDGRVDVEQVR
;
A
#
# COMPACT_ATOMS: atom_id res chain seq x y z
N MET A 1 -49.83 -12.86 27.23
CA MET A 1 -50.62 -11.68 26.78
C MET A 1 -49.70 -10.47 26.78
N ASN A 2 -49.46 -9.94 25.58
CA ASN A 2 -48.89 -8.63 25.24
C ASN A 2 -48.56 -7.65 26.37
N ARG A 3 -47.33 -7.11 26.33
CA ARG A 3 -47.05 -5.66 26.14
C ARG A 3 -45.56 -5.37 26.36
N PHE A 4 -44.79 -5.22 25.30
CA PHE A 4 -43.70 -4.23 25.22
C PHE A 4 -43.57 -3.81 23.76
N ALA A 5 -43.84 -2.53 23.50
CA ALA A 5 -43.70 -1.88 22.20
C ALA A 5 -42.44 -1.00 22.26
N PRO A 6 -41.60 -0.96 21.20
CA PRO A 6 -40.57 0.06 21.06
C PRO A 6 -41.12 1.30 20.33
N SER A 7 -40.70 2.47 20.81
CA SER A 7 -41.02 3.78 20.27
C SER A 7 -40.24 4.07 18.98
N LEU A 8 -40.94 4.03 17.84
CA LEU A 8 -40.55 4.64 16.57
C LEU A 8 -40.95 6.13 16.54
N ARG A 9 -39.97 7.04 16.39
CA ARG A 9 -40.07 8.41 15.82
C ARG A 9 -38.63 8.79 15.42
N LEU A 10 -38.26 9.26 14.24
CA LEU A 10 -38.99 9.94 13.17
C LEU A 10 -38.12 9.85 11.88
N VAL A 11 -38.64 9.27 10.80
CA VAL A 11 -38.19 9.51 9.40
C VAL A 11 -39.37 10.16 8.70
N ALA A 12 -39.24 11.41 8.26
CA ALA A 12 -40.00 12.03 7.16
C ALA A 12 -39.72 13.54 7.11
N ALA A 13 -38.97 14.00 6.10
CA ALA A 13 -39.18 15.28 5.42
C ALA A 13 -38.18 15.45 4.25
N ALA A 14 -38.34 14.65 3.21
CA ALA A 14 -38.02 15.07 1.85
C ALA A 14 -39.35 15.40 1.15
N SER A 15 -39.32 16.33 0.19
CA SER A 15 -40.46 16.84 -0.61
C SER A 15 -41.21 18.06 -0.04
N ALA A 16 -40.63 19.24 -0.22
CA ALA A 16 -41.39 20.47 -0.55
C ALA A 16 -40.44 21.63 -0.91
N LEU A 17 -39.98 21.71 -2.16
CA LEU A 17 -39.51 23.00 -2.71
C LEU A 17 -39.63 22.99 -4.25
N ALA A 18 -40.88 22.91 -4.72
CA ALA A 18 -41.26 23.17 -6.10
C ALA A 18 -42.63 23.86 -6.11
N ALA A 19 -42.64 25.18 -5.90
CA ALA A 19 -43.70 26.11 -6.35
C ALA A 19 -43.43 27.51 -5.76
N ALA A 20 -42.74 28.37 -6.52
CA ALA A 20 -42.99 29.83 -6.60
C ALA A 20 -41.80 30.49 -7.31
N CYS A 21 -41.96 30.74 -8.61
CA CYS A 21 -41.43 31.92 -9.34
C CYS A 21 -41.71 31.71 -10.83
N SER A 22 -42.99 31.82 -11.20
CA SER A 22 -43.44 31.99 -12.57
C SER A 22 -43.63 33.49 -12.83
N GLY A 23 -42.77 34.09 -13.66
CA GLY A 23 -42.85 35.52 -13.99
C GLY A 23 -41.95 35.98 -15.15
N ALA A 24 -42.45 35.79 -16.38
CA ALA A 24 -42.17 36.55 -17.63
C ALA A 24 -40.81 36.37 -18.35
N PRO A 25 -40.69 36.80 -19.64
CA PRO A 25 -41.50 36.47 -20.82
C PRO A 25 -40.65 35.84 -21.95
N SER A 26 -41.31 35.24 -22.94
CA SER A 26 -40.71 34.64 -24.14
C SER A 26 -39.89 35.64 -24.97
N ARG A 27 -38.64 35.31 -25.31
CA ARG A 27 -37.84 36.01 -26.34
C ARG A 27 -37.40 35.03 -27.42
N ASP A 28 -38.12 35.16 -28.54
CA ASP A 28 -37.69 35.16 -29.93
C ASP A 28 -36.33 34.52 -30.27
N THR A 29 -36.39 33.40 -30.99
CA THR A 29 -35.26 32.74 -31.64
C THR A 29 -35.10 33.29 -33.07
N SER A 30 -34.47 34.45 -33.24
CA SER A 30 -33.87 34.82 -34.53
C SER A 30 -32.83 35.94 -34.36
N SER A 31 -31.72 35.82 -35.10
CA SER A 31 -30.58 36.75 -35.23
C SER A 31 -29.52 36.75 -34.11
N LEU A 32 -28.46 35.94 -34.30
CA LEU A 32 -27.12 36.24 -33.81
C LEU A 32 -26.31 36.84 -34.98
N PRO A 33 -25.54 37.93 -34.78
CA PRO A 33 -24.69 38.51 -35.82
C PRO A 33 -23.43 37.64 -36.07
N PRO A 34 -22.84 37.68 -37.27
CA PRO A 34 -21.62 36.94 -37.55
C PRO A 34 -20.42 37.55 -36.80
N MET A 35 -19.56 36.68 -36.28
CA MET A 35 -18.28 37.04 -35.67
C MET A 35 -17.38 37.78 -36.67
N PRO A 36 -16.67 38.85 -36.26
CA PRO A 36 -15.70 39.51 -37.14
C PRO A 36 -14.46 38.65 -37.31
N ALA A 37 -13.93 38.64 -38.54
CA ALA A 37 -12.64 38.03 -38.86
C ALA A 37 -11.52 38.75 -38.09
N GLY A 38 -10.79 38.00 -37.26
CA GLY A 38 -9.60 38.47 -36.56
C GLY A 38 -8.40 38.64 -37.50
N PRO A 39 -7.44 39.51 -37.15
CA PRO A 39 -6.35 39.89 -38.03
C PRO A 39 -5.30 38.78 -38.15
N THR A 40 -4.73 38.68 -39.34
CA THR A 40 -3.50 37.93 -39.61
C THR A 40 -2.32 38.59 -38.89
N GLU A 41 -1.75 37.92 -37.88
CA GLU A 41 -0.44 38.28 -37.36
C GLU A 41 0.41 37.04 -37.01
N ARG A 42 1.59 37.03 -37.65
CA ARG A 42 2.88 36.36 -37.39
C ARG A 42 2.88 35.13 -36.47
N VAL A 43 3.44 34.04 -37.02
CA VAL A 43 3.92 32.84 -36.33
C VAL A 43 4.71 33.24 -35.09
N ALA A 44 4.08 33.10 -33.92
CA ALA A 44 4.76 33.07 -32.64
C ALA A 44 5.42 31.70 -32.51
N THR A 45 6.72 31.71 -32.21
CA THR A 45 7.46 30.55 -31.70
C THR A 45 6.65 29.84 -30.62
N ALA A 46 6.48 28.52 -30.74
CA ALA A 46 5.71 27.70 -29.81
C ALA A 46 6.18 27.98 -28.36
N THR A 47 5.34 28.68 -27.60
CA THR A 47 5.54 28.85 -26.16
C THR A 47 5.19 27.52 -25.49
N HIS A 48 6.16 26.93 -24.81
CA HIS A 48 5.93 25.79 -23.91
C HIS A 48 4.74 26.09 -22.98
N PRO A 49 3.90 25.09 -22.67
CA PRO A 49 2.83 25.28 -21.71
C PRO A 49 3.42 25.73 -20.37
N THR A 50 3.00 26.90 -19.89
CA THR A 50 3.39 27.40 -18.56
C THR A 50 2.44 26.87 -17.50
N LEU A 51 2.95 26.64 -16.29
CA LEU A 51 2.12 26.23 -15.15
C LEU A 51 0.99 27.24 -14.91
N PRO A 52 -0.25 26.79 -14.68
CA PRO A 52 -1.46 27.61 -14.79
C PRO A 52 -1.56 28.74 -13.77
N HIS A 53 -0.73 28.74 -12.71
CA HIS A 53 -0.76 29.75 -11.64
C HIS A 53 0.64 30.15 -11.15
N CYS A 54 1.70 29.82 -11.89
CA CYS A 54 3.08 30.12 -11.51
C CYS A 54 3.68 31.18 -12.43
N HIS A 55 4.10 32.31 -11.87
CA HIS A 55 4.72 33.42 -12.60
C HIS A 55 6.24 33.42 -12.37
N PRO A 56 7.06 33.08 -13.37
CA PRO A 56 8.51 32.93 -13.18
C PRO A 56 9.23 34.20 -12.74
N ASP A 57 8.63 35.38 -12.95
CA ASP A 57 9.18 36.69 -12.56
C ASP A 57 8.80 37.12 -11.12
N GLU A 58 7.90 36.41 -10.44
CA GLU A 58 7.49 36.71 -9.06
C GLU A 58 8.26 35.82 -8.08
N ALA A 59 9.04 36.41 -7.18
CA ALA A 59 9.77 35.63 -6.18
C ALA A 59 8.80 35.05 -5.14
N PRO A 60 8.83 33.72 -4.89
CA PRO A 60 7.93 33.11 -3.91
C PRO A 60 8.28 33.56 -2.49
N GLU A 61 7.27 33.65 -1.61
CA GLU A 61 7.49 33.92 -0.19
C GLU A 61 8.37 32.83 0.44
N ALA A 62 9.34 33.22 1.27
CA ALA A 62 10.33 32.29 1.84
C ALA A 62 9.73 31.14 2.68
N ASP A 63 8.51 31.33 3.21
CA ASP A 63 7.79 30.31 3.98
C ASP A 63 7.09 29.29 3.07
N ALA A 64 6.62 29.71 1.89
CA ALA A 64 5.99 28.84 0.89
C ALA A 64 6.96 27.81 0.30
N MET A 65 8.28 28.04 0.42
CA MET A 65 9.34 27.17 -0.07
C MET A 65 9.96 26.27 1.01
N ARG A 66 9.27 26.13 2.15
CA ARG A 66 9.58 25.15 3.20
C ARG A 66 8.72 23.91 2.98
N PHE A 67 9.37 22.78 2.74
CA PHE A 67 8.67 21.51 2.64
C PHE A 67 8.42 20.96 4.03
N HIS A 68 7.15 20.72 4.34
CA HIS A 68 6.76 20.14 5.61
C HIS A 68 6.69 18.62 5.47
N PRO A 69 7.20 17.86 6.46
CA PRO A 69 7.05 16.42 6.46
C PRO A 69 5.56 16.05 6.40
N SER A 70 5.20 15.12 5.53
CA SER A 70 3.90 14.47 5.59
C SER A 70 3.84 13.53 6.80
N PRO A 71 2.64 13.01 7.15
CA PRO A 71 2.52 11.97 8.18
C PRO A 71 3.39 10.73 7.92
N GLY A 72 3.77 10.47 6.66
CA GLY A 72 4.70 9.39 6.26
C GLY A 72 6.19 9.75 6.37
N GLY A 73 6.53 10.92 6.92
CA GLY A 73 7.91 11.36 7.12
C GLY A 73 8.61 11.90 5.88
N VAL A 74 8.06 11.69 4.69
CA VAL A 74 8.51 12.29 3.44
C VAL A 74 7.96 13.71 3.35
N PRO A 75 8.76 14.75 3.09
CA PRO A 75 8.19 16.05 2.78
C PRO A 75 7.27 15.97 1.55
N GLU A 76 6.06 16.49 1.69
CA GLU A 76 5.05 16.45 0.62
C GLU A 76 4.52 17.84 0.30
N VAL A 77 4.18 18.02 -0.97
CA VAL A 77 3.50 19.22 -1.47
C VAL A 77 2.23 18.82 -2.20
N SER A 78 1.17 19.60 -2.01
CA SER A 78 -0.10 19.34 -2.71
C SER A 78 0.01 19.62 -4.21
N THR A 79 -0.87 19.02 -5.01
CA THR A 79 -0.99 19.32 -6.45
C THR A 79 -1.25 20.80 -6.72
N ARG A 80 -2.04 21.45 -5.86
CA ARG A 80 -2.27 22.90 -5.92
C ARG A 80 -0.99 23.70 -5.71
N TRP A 81 -0.17 23.30 -4.74
CA TRP A 81 1.11 23.95 -4.46
C TRP A 81 2.04 23.89 -5.68
N VAL A 82 2.10 22.73 -6.35
CA VAL A 82 2.90 22.55 -7.58
C VAL A 82 2.37 23.43 -8.73
N ALA A 83 1.05 23.59 -8.86
CA ALA A 83 0.46 24.47 -9.87
C ALA A 83 0.78 25.97 -9.64
N GLU A 84 0.90 26.39 -8.38
CA GLU A 84 1.18 27.78 -7.97
C GLU A 84 2.68 28.09 -7.92
N HIS A 85 3.55 27.11 -7.61
CA HIS A 85 4.98 27.35 -7.31
C HIS A 85 5.96 26.48 -8.11
N GLY A 86 5.48 25.54 -8.92
CA GLY A 86 6.32 24.54 -9.60
C GLY A 86 7.38 25.12 -10.55
N CYS A 87 7.21 26.35 -11.04
CA CYS A 87 8.16 27.04 -11.90
C CYS A 87 9.36 27.64 -11.15
N HIS A 88 9.36 27.60 -9.81
CA HIS A 88 10.46 28.09 -8.95
C HIS A 88 11.28 26.96 -8.32
N VAL A 89 10.95 25.70 -8.63
CA VAL A 89 11.64 24.51 -8.12
C VAL A 89 12.09 23.62 -9.25
N HIS A 90 13.01 22.73 -8.96
CA HIS A 90 13.38 21.66 -9.86
C HIS A 90 12.28 20.59 -9.84
N LEU A 91 11.34 20.65 -10.79
CA LEU A 91 10.25 19.69 -10.89
C LEU A 91 10.71 18.48 -11.71
N VAL A 92 10.61 17.28 -11.16
CA VAL A 92 11.12 16.05 -11.80
C VAL A 92 10.04 14.97 -11.84
N ASP A 93 9.69 14.51 -13.04
CA ASP A 93 8.81 13.35 -13.25
C ASP A 93 9.64 12.06 -13.30
N VAL A 94 9.36 11.14 -12.38
CA VAL A 94 10.10 9.89 -12.21
C VAL A 94 9.40 8.66 -12.78
N ARG A 95 8.35 8.87 -13.57
CA ARG A 95 7.65 7.80 -14.29
C ARG A 95 8.50 7.23 -15.43
N GLU A 96 8.04 6.13 -16.01
CA GLU A 96 8.64 5.59 -17.21
C GLU A 96 8.22 6.41 -18.45
N PRO A 97 9.02 6.41 -19.55
CA PRO A 97 8.75 7.20 -20.76
C PRO A 97 7.34 7.05 -21.33
N ASP A 98 6.85 5.82 -21.41
CA ASP A 98 5.53 5.43 -21.92
C ASP A 98 4.39 6.12 -21.16
N GLU A 99 4.50 6.22 -19.83
CA GLU A 99 3.49 6.92 -19.01
C GLU A 99 3.40 8.42 -19.30
N LEU A 100 4.50 9.05 -19.74
CA LEU A 100 4.52 10.46 -20.13
C LEU A 100 3.93 10.67 -21.53
N GLU A 101 4.19 9.73 -22.44
CA GLU A 101 3.62 9.74 -23.79
C GLU A 101 2.10 9.58 -23.76
N GLU A 102 1.58 8.66 -22.94
CA GLU A 102 0.15 8.34 -22.85
C GLU A 102 -0.66 9.38 -22.07
N ALA A 103 -0.20 9.76 -20.88
CA ALA A 103 -0.97 10.57 -19.93
C ALA A 103 -0.52 12.04 -19.88
N GLY A 104 0.54 12.41 -20.60
CA GLY A 104 1.19 13.72 -20.49
C GLY A 104 1.94 13.87 -19.16
N HIS A 105 2.57 15.03 -18.96
CA HIS A 105 3.34 15.36 -17.76
C HIS A 105 3.00 16.75 -17.23
N VAL A 106 3.43 17.06 -16.00
CA VAL A 106 3.29 18.42 -15.46
C VAL A 106 4.14 19.37 -16.31
N PRO A 107 3.59 20.47 -16.86
CA PRO A 107 4.36 21.38 -17.70
C PRO A 107 5.62 21.92 -16.99
N GLY A 108 6.77 21.83 -17.66
CA GLY A 108 8.06 22.25 -17.10
C GLY A 108 8.77 21.22 -16.22
N ALA A 109 8.23 20.00 -16.06
CA ALA A 109 8.91 18.91 -15.38
C ALA A 109 10.05 18.31 -16.23
N GLU A 110 11.21 18.07 -15.63
CA GLU A 110 12.28 17.24 -16.19
C GLU A 110 11.92 15.76 -16.04
N HIS A 111 12.13 14.96 -17.07
CA HIS A 111 11.90 13.51 -16.98
C HIS A 111 13.17 12.78 -16.57
N VAL A 112 13.11 12.08 -15.43
CA VAL A 112 14.20 11.24 -14.92
C VAL A 112 13.59 9.98 -14.30
N PRO A 113 13.51 8.85 -15.04
CA PRO A 113 12.96 7.61 -14.52
C PRO A 113 13.56 7.23 -13.17
N LEU A 114 12.74 6.71 -12.26
CA LEU A 114 13.16 6.44 -10.87
C LEU A 114 14.45 5.60 -10.78
N GLY A 115 14.59 4.58 -11.64
CA GLY A 115 15.78 3.73 -11.67
C GLY A 115 17.08 4.45 -12.08
N ARG A 116 16.97 5.61 -12.74
CA ARG A 116 18.09 6.45 -13.21
C ARG A 116 18.36 7.62 -12.27
N LEU A 117 17.43 7.91 -11.36
CA LEU A 117 17.50 9.06 -10.47
C LEU A 117 18.80 9.15 -9.65
N PRO A 118 19.29 8.07 -8.99
CA PRO A 118 20.52 8.17 -8.18
C PRO A 118 21.73 8.60 -9.01
N GLU A 119 21.80 8.20 -10.28
CA GLU A 119 22.90 8.55 -11.18
C GLU A 119 22.79 10.01 -11.63
N VAL A 120 21.59 10.44 -12.03
CA VAL A 120 21.34 11.79 -12.55
C VAL A 120 21.46 12.84 -11.45
N ALA A 121 20.93 12.54 -10.26
CA ALA A 121 20.92 13.46 -9.13
C ALA A 121 22.31 13.79 -8.58
N MET A 122 23.36 13.01 -8.91
CA MET A 122 24.74 13.36 -8.52
C MET A 122 25.22 14.66 -9.17
N SER A 123 24.64 15.02 -10.31
CA SER A 123 24.97 16.26 -11.03
C SER A 123 24.19 17.48 -10.57
N TRP A 124 23.16 17.27 -9.75
CA TRP A 124 22.30 18.33 -9.23
C TRP A 124 22.94 19.01 -8.01
N ASN A 125 22.51 20.23 -7.74
CA ASN A 125 22.95 20.98 -6.56
C ASN A 125 22.03 20.65 -5.36
N PRO A 126 22.54 20.04 -4.27
CA PRO A 126 21.70 19.58 -3.16
C PRO A 126 20.94 20.67 -2.39
N ARG A 127 21.27 21.96 -2.61
CA ARG A 127 20.58 23.09 -1.96
C ARG A 127 19.36 23.60 -2.73
N ASP A 128 19.23 23.20 -3.99
CA ASP A 128 18.14 23.64 -4.84
C ASP A 128 16.88 22.82 -4.50
N PRO A 129 15.71 23.45 -4.35
CA PRO A 129 14.49 22.73 -3.99
C PRO A 129 14.05 21.84 -5.15
N VAL A 130 13.84 20.56 -4.87
CA VAL A 130 13.40 19.56 -5.86
C VAL A 130 12.05 19.00 -5.47
N VAL A 131 11.14 18.87 -6.44
CA VAL A 131 9.83 18.25 -6.26
C VAL A 131 9.67 17.11 -7.24
N PHE A 132 9.35 15.92 -6.74
CA PHE A 132 9.17 14.74 -7.55
C PHE A 132 7.69 14.47 -7.83
N VAL A 133 7.43 14.03 -9.06
CA VAL A 133 6.10 13.65 -9.54
C VAL A 133 6.17 12.22 -10.04
N CYS A 134 5.14 11.43 -9.73
CA CYS A 134 4.93 10.15 -10.40
C CYS A 134 3.44 9.92 -10.64
N ARG A 135 3.02 8.68 -10.99
CA ARG A 135 1.60 8.39 -11.23
C ARG A 135 0.70 8.70 -10.03
N SER A 136 1.08 8.22 -8.84
CA SER A 136 0.20 8.23 -7.64
C SER A 136 0.82 8.84 -6.37
N GLY A 137 2.06 9.32 -6.43
CA GLY A 137 2.80 9.82 -5.26
C GLY A 137 3.80 8.81 -4.64
N ARG A 138 3.68 7.52 -4.96
CA ARG A 138 4.51 6.45 -4.38
C ARG A 138 5.97 6.45 -4.86
N ARG A 139 6.19 6.45 -6.18
CA ARG A 139 7.55 6.50 -6.77
C ARG A 139 8.25 7.84 -6.52
N SER A 140 7.50 8.94 -6.48
CA SER A 140 8.04 10.26 -6.14
C SER A 140 8.43 10.37 -4.67
N ALA A 141 7.74 9.68 -3.74
CA ALA A 141 8.21 9.58 -2.36
C ALA A 141 9.53 8.81 -2.25
N ARG A 142 9.69 7.71 -3.01
CA ARG A 142 10.98 7.00 -3.15
C ARG A 142 12.08 7.90 -3.72
N ALA A 143 11.74 8.78 -4.67
CA ALA A 143 12.66 9.74 -5.25
C ALA A 143 13.18 10.78 -4.25
N VAL A 144 12.30 11.29 -3.37
CA VAL A 144 12.68 12.20 -2.27
C VAL A 144 13.75 11.56 -1.38
N HIS A 145 13.51 10.34 -0.90
CA HIS A 145 14.46 9.65 -0.03
C HIS A 145 15.80 9.35 -0.71
N THR A 146 15.75 9.05 -2.00
CA THR A 146 16.97 8.81 -2.80
C THR A 146 17.87 10.03 -2.78
N VAL A 147 17.33 11.22 -3.03
CA VAL A 147 18.14 12.45 -3.05
C VAL A 147 18.44 13.00 -1.66
N GLU A 148 17.57 12.80 -0.67
CA GLU A 148 17.88 13.12 0.74
C GLU A 148 19.15 12.39 1.20
N ALA A 149 19.30 11.10 0.84
CA ALA A 149 20.52 10.32 1.10
C ALA A 149 21.76 10.87 0.38
N MET A 150 21.57 11.66 -0.68
CA MET A 150 22.63 12.34 -1.44
C MET A 150 22.91 13.77 -0.92
N GLY A 151 22.26 14.15 0.20
CA GLY A 151 22.49 15.42 0.88
C GLY A 151 21.52 16.54 0.50
N PHE A 152 20.42 16.23 -0.19
CA PHE A 152 19.38 17.21 -0.52
C PHE A 152 18.56 17.50 0.74
N ASP A 153 18.54 18.75 1.17
CA ASP A 153 17.81 19.19 2.37
C ASP A 153 16.41 19.74 2.05
N ARG A 154 16.10 19.88 0.76
CA ARG A 154 14.87 20.48 0.23
C ARG A 154 14.32 19.65 -0.92
N ALA A 155 13.87 18.44 -0.61
CA ALA A 155 13.19 17.55 -1.55
C ALA A 155 11.75 17.28 -1.09
N ALA A 156 10.78 17.22 -2.01
CA ALA A 156 9.40 16.86 -1.67
C ALA A 156 8.71 16.02 -2.76
N SER A 157 7.68 15.25 -2.37
CA SER A 157 6.85 14.47 -3.28
C SER A 157 5.53 15.19 -3.53
N MET A 158 5.02 15.17 -4.77
CA MET A 158 3.67 15.64 -5.06
C MET A 158 2.63 14.62 -4.59
N THR A 159 1.85 14.97 -3.56
CA THR A 159 0.79 14.12 -3.00
C THR A 159 -0.19 13.69 -4.09
N GLY A 160 -0.43 12.38 -4.21
CA GLY A 160 -1.38 11.80 -5.18
C GLY A 160 -0.91 11.80 -6.64
N GLY A 161 0.27 12.36 -6.94
CA GLY A 161 0.89 12.32 -8.27
C GLY A 161 0.00 12.82 -9.41
N MET A 162 0.27 12.33 -10.62
CA MET A 162 -0.47 12.69 -11.83
C MET A 162 -1.96 12.31 -11.79
N LEU A 163 -2.35 11.31 -10.98
CA LEU A 163 -3.76 11.02 -10.73
C LEU A 163 -4.47 12.20 -10.05
N ALA A 164 -3.88 12.75 -8.99
CA ALA A 164 -4.43 13.93 -8.32
C ALA A 164 -4.35 15.19 -9.20
N TRP A 165 -3.29 15.32 -10.02
CA TRP A 165 -3.15 16.40 -11.01
C TRP A 165 -4.30 16.38 -12.03
N GLY A 166 -4.59 15.19 -12.59
CA GLY A 166 -5.68 14.98 -13.53
C GLY A 166 -7.07 15.19 -12.91
N LEU A 167 -7.29 14.71 -11.68
CA LEU A 167 -8.53 14.96 -10.93
C LEU A 167 -8.78 16.46 -10.69
N SER A 168 -7.71 17.23 -10.53
CA SER A 168 -7.75 18.69 -10.35
C SER A 168 -7.91 19.45 -11.69
N ARG A 169 -7.90 18.75 -12.83
CA ARG A 169 -8.02 19.28 -14.20
C ARG A 169 -6.97 20.34 -14.56
N TYR A 170 -5.77 20.23 -13.98
CA TYR A 170 -4.64 21.06 -14.38
C TYR A 170 -4.11 20.64 -15.77
N PRO A 171 -3.50 21.56 -16.54
CA PRO A 171 -3.00 21.27 -17.88
C PRO A 171 -1.81 20.30 -17.85
N VAL A 172 -1.60 19.57 -18.94
CA VAL A 172 -0.49 18.62 -19.13
C VAL A 172 0.34 19.00 -20.36
N GLY A 173 1.65 18.75 -20.31
CA GLY A 173 2.58 18.88 -21.43
C GLY A 173 2.80 17.55 -22.16
N HIS A 174 3.21 17.63 -23.43
CA HIS A 174 3.46 16.46 -24.31
C HIS A 174 4.72 16.67 -25.19
N ASP A 175 5.72 17.43 -24.73
CA ASP A 175 6.90 17.77 -25.54
C ASP A 175 7.80 16.53 -25.80
N ALA A 176 8.21 16.32 -27.05
CA ALA A 176 8.86 15.10 -27.55
C ALA A 176 10.41 15.06 -27.46
N GLU A 177 11.06 16.08 -26.88
CA GLU A 177 12.54 16.21 -26.88
C GLU A 177 13.24 15.66 -25.62
N LEU A 178 12.55 14.93 -24.73
CA LEU A 178 13.09 14.46 -23.44
C LEU A 178 14.03 13.24 -23.51
N HIS A 179 14.17 12.58 -24.68
CA HIS A 179 14.99 11.37 -24.82
C HIS A 179 16.37 11.64 -25.43
N GLY A 180 17.39 11.95 -24.61
CA GLY A 180 18.77 11.88 -25.11
C GLY A 180 19.85 12.59 -24.30
N ARG A 181 20.41 11.91 -23.29
CA ARG A 181 21.77 12.19 -22.78
C ARG A 181 22.41 10.91 -22.25
N GLU A 182 23.44 10.42 -22.95
CA GLU A 182 24.21 9.22 -22.58
C GLU A 182 25.14 9.48 -21.38
N VAL A 183 25.30 8.45 -20.53
CA VAL A 183 26.01 8.49 -19.24
C VAL A 183 27.32 7.69 -19.33
N GLY A 184 28.41 8.29 -18.84
CA GLY A 184 29.71 7.63 -18.66
C GLY A 184 29.81 6.84 -17.34
N ALA A 185 30.58 5.76 -17.37
CA ALA A 185 30.63 4.70 -16.35
C ALA A 185 31.00 5.13 -14.91
N ALA A 186 30.36 4.44 -13.94
CA ALA A 186 30.57 4.57 -12.50
C ALA A 186 31.82 3.82 -11.97
N PRO A 187 32.44 4.26 -10.85
CA PRO A 187 33.50 3.51 -10.16
C PRO A 187 32.96 2.56 -9.07
N ALA A 188 33.78 1.56 -8.74
CA ALA A 188 33.45 0.30 -8.07
C ALA A 188 33.06 0.37 -6.57
N SER A 189 31.97 -0.31 -6.17
CA SER A 189 31.70 -0.80 -4.81
C SER A 189 30.55 -1.84 -4.80
N ALA A 190 30.58 -2.80 -3.87
CA ALA A 190 29.52 -3.79 -3.56
C ALA A 190 29.20 -4.91 -4.58
N ALA A 191 30.06 -5.17 -5.57
CA ALA A 191 29.86 -6.19 -6.60
C ALA A 191 30.52 -7.56 -6.32
N ASP A 192 31.18 -7.76 -5.17
CA ASP A 192 32.20 -8.82 -5.03
C ASP A 192 31.74 -10.10 -4.28
N TYR A 193 30.45 -10.27 -3.99
CA TYR A 193 29.97 -11.51 -3.37
C TYR A 193 28.91 -12.19 -4.25
N GLU A 194 29.33 -13.24 -4.96
CA GLU A 194 28.45 -14.18 -5.65
C GLU A 194 28.35 -15.44 -4.79
N GLY A 195 27.20 -15.69 -4.15
CA GLY A 195 26.96 -16.89 -3.34
C GLY A 195 25.78 -16.74 -2.38
N PRO A 196 25.27 -17.85 -1.80
CA PRO A 196 24.11 -17.80 -0.89
C PRO A 196 24.40 -16.95 0.36
N PRO A 197 23.36 -16.39 1.00
CA PRO A 197 23.53 -15.54 2.18
C PRO A 197 24.23 -16.31 3.31
N THR A 198 25.20 -15.65 3.94
CA THR A 198 25.94 -16.15 5.11
C THR A 198 25.85 -15.13 6.24
N SER A 199 26.13 -15.55 7.48
CA SER A 199 26.19 -14.62 8.61
C SER A 199 27.13 -13.44 8.35
N GLU A 200 28.26 -13.67 7.66
CA GLU A 200 29.23 -12.61 7.37
C GLU A 200 28.74 -11.66 6.26
N SER A 201 28.14 -12.18 5.19
CA SER A 201 27.61 -11.33 4.10
C SER A 201 26.42 -10.51 4.58
N LEU A 202 25.46 -11.12 5.28
CA LEU A 202 24.31 -10.42 5.86
C LEU A 202 24.74 -9.36 6.88
N LYS A 203 25.68 -9.68 7.77
CA LYS A 203 26.23 -8.71 8.72
C LYS A 203 26.81 -7.49 8.01
N ARG A 204 27.64 -7.72 6.99
CA ARG A 204 28.28 -6.65 6.22
C ARG A 204 27.25 -5.76 5.52
N TYR A 205 26.21 -6.35 4.93
CA TYR A 205 25.13 -5.59 4.30
C TYR A 205 24.33 -4.80 5.32
N LEU A 206 23.93 -5.41 6.44
CA LEU A 206 23.14 -4.74 7.48
C LEU A 206 23.91 -3.63 8.20
N GLU A 207 25.23 -3.76 8.38
CA GLU A 207 26.08 -2.69 8.92
C GLU A 207 26.28 -1.53 7.94
N ALA A 208 26.23 -1.81 6.62
CA ALA A 208 26.34 -0.79 5.57
C ALA A 208 24.99 -0.18 5.17
N ALA A 209 23.87 -0.86 5.48
CA ALA A 209 22.54 -0.43 5.13
C ALA A 209 22.07 0.74 6.01
N PRO A 210 21.34 1.72 5.44
CA PRO A 210 20.67 2.75 6.23
C PRO A 210 19.44 2.14 6.94
N ILE A 211 19.66 1.46 8.07
CA ILE A 211 18.57 0.86 8.87
C ILE A 211 17.76 1.96 9.55
N GLN A 212 16.49 2.09 9.14
CA GLN A 212 15.56 3.04 9.74
C GLN A 212 15.05 2.52 11.09
N ASN A 213 15.04 3.38 12.10
CA ASN A 213 14.40 3.06 13.37
C ASN A 213 12.95 3.55 13.34
N VAL A 214 12.02 2.64 13.60
CA VAL A 214 10.58 2.93 13.67
C VAL A 214 10.14 2.92 15.12
N ARG A 215 9.31 3.89 15.51
CA ARG A 215 8.70 3.90 16.84
C ARG A 215 7.47 3.01 16.84
N VAL A 216 7.39 2.06 17.78
CA VAL A 216 6.31 1.08 17.82
C VAL A 216 4.92 1.72 17.94
N ALA A 217 4.77 2.85 18.63
CA ALA A 217 3.52 3.59 18.74
C ALA A 217 3.02 4.13 17.39
N ALA A 218 3.91 4.37 16.42
CA ALA A 218 3.50 4.76 15.07
C ALA A 218 2.78 3.61 14.35
N LEU A 219 3.13 2.36 14.66
CA LEU A 219 2.45 1.18 14.11
C LEU A 219 1.03 1.07 14.64
N LEU A 220 0.83 1.30 15.95
CA LEU A 220 -0.48 1.25 16.59
C LEU A 220 -1.45 2.34 16.10
N LEU A 221 -0.93 3.49 15.65
CA LEU A 221 -1.75 4.66 15.32
C LEU A 221 -1.88 4.91 13.82
N GLN A 222 -0.94 4.42 13.01
CA GLN A 222 -0.82 4.74 11.58
C GLN A 222 -0.30 3.58 10.73
N GLY A 223 0.00 2.42 11.31
CA GLY A 223 0.58 1.29 10.58
C GLY A 223 -0.48 0.31 10.11
N THR A 224 -0.37 -0.11 8.85
CA THR A 224 -0.80 -1.45 8.42
C THR A 224 0.32 -2.43 8.72
N GLU A 225 0.05 -3.57 9.35
CA GLU A 225 1.03 -4.65 9.40
C GLU A 225 1.15 -5.26 8.00
N ALA A 226 2.29 -5.05 7.35
CA ALA A 226 2.60 -5.66 6.06
C ALA A 226 2.95 -7.14 6.24
N CYS A 227 2.86 -7.91 5.15
CA CYS A 227 3.32 -9.31 5.17
C CYS A 227 4.85 -9.38 5.33
N VAL A 228 5.35 -10.50 5.83
CA VAL A 228 6.79 -10.82 5.83
C VAL A 228 7.36 -11.15 4.44
N ASP A 229 6.52 -11.09 3.39
CA ASP A 229 6.82 -11.45 2.00
C ASP A 229 8.04 -10.69 1.45
N GLY A 230 8.96 -11.39 0.78
CA GLY A 230 10.20 -10.84 0.25
C GLY A 230 10.02 -9.82 -0.87
N ARG A 231 8.83 -9.77 -1.48
CA ARG A 231 8.48 -8.82 -2.55
C ARG A 231 8.10 -7.43 -2.01
N GLU A 232 7.98 -7.28 -0.69
CA GLU A 232 7.76 -5.98 -0.07
C GLU A 232 9.01 -5.08 -0.23
N GLU A 233 8.83 -3.93 -0.88
CA GLU A 233 9.94 -3.05 -1.26
C GLU A 233 10.42 -2.10 -0.13
N HIS A 234 9.76 -2.12 1.03
CA HIS A 234 9.99 -1.20 2.15
C HIS A 234 10.48 -1.95 3.39
N ALA A 235 11.06 -1.21 4.35
CA ALA A 235 11.37 -1.78 5.66
C ALA A 235 10.08 -2.21 6.36
N VAL A 236 9.89 -3.52 6.53
CA VAL A 236 8.67 -4.09 7.11
C VAL A 236 8.88 -4.47 8.57
N LEU A 237 7.91 -4.12 9.39
CA LEU A 237 7.67 -4.77 10.68
C LEU A 237 6.51 -5.73 10.47
N GLY A 238 6.78 -6.79 9.72
CA GLY A 238 5.74 -7.68 9.19
C GLY A 238 5.43 -8.87 10.09
N THR A 239 4.20 -9.33 9.97
CA THR A 239 3.70 -10.60 10.52
C THR A 239 3.25 -11.50 9.36
N PRO A 240 3.24 -12.84 9.51
CA PRO A 240 2.73 -13.72 8.47
C PRO A 240 1.28 -13.36 8.10
N GLY A 241 1.08 -12.90 6.86
CA GLY A 241 -0.24 -12.46 6.38
C GLY A 241 -0.66 -11.04 6.76
N GLY A 242 0.18 -10.28 7.47
CA GLY A 242 -0.12 -8.90 7.91
C GLY A 242 -1.38 -8.81 8.79
N ASP A 243 -2.11 -7.69 8.70
CA ASP A 243 -3.36 -7.48 9.45
C ASP A 243 -4.37 -8.63 9.24
N ALA A 244 -4.48 -9.13 8.01
CA ALA A 244 -5.36 -10.25 7.68
C ALA A 244 -4.97 -11.55 8.38
N GLY A 245 -3.67 -11.84 8.48
CA GLY A 245 -3.14 -12.99 9.21
C GLY A 245 -3.37 -12.87 10.72
N GLU A 246 -3.09 -11.70 11.29
CA GLU A 246 -3.25 -11.46 12.73
C GLU A 246 -4.70 -11.47 13.19
N LEU A 247 -5.63 -10.91 12.40
CA LEU A 247 -7.05 -10.99 12.74
C LEU A 247 -7.56 -12.43 12.64
N LEU A 248 -7.19 -13.19 11.60
CA LEU A 248 -7.55 -14.61 11.49
C LEU A 248 -6.97 -15.44 12.66
N LEU A 249 -5.74 -15.14 13.07
CA LEU A 249 -5.11 -15.74 14.24
C LEU A 249 -5.93 -15.44 15.51
N ALA A 250 -6.36 -14.19 15.72
CA ALA A 250 -7.19 -13.81 16.85
C ALA A 250 -8.55 -14.51 16.85
N LEU A 251 -9.22 -14.57 15.70
CA LEU A 251 -10.49 -15.30 15.54
C LEU A 251 -10.34 -16.79 15.89
N SER A 252 -9.27 -17.44 15.40
CA SER A 252 -8.99 -18.86 15.71
C SER A 252 -8.71 -19.09 17.19
N THR A 253 -8.13 -18.10 17.87
CA THR A 253 -7.84 -18.13 19.29
C THR A 253 -9.12 -18.01 20.11
N ILE A 254 -10.05 -17.14 19.70
CA ILE A 254 -11.39 -17.05 20.30
C ILE A 254 -12.12 -18.39 20.18
N GLU A 255 -12.20 -18.99 18.99
CA GLU A 255 -12.87 -20.29 18.81
C GLU A 255 -12.27 -21.37 19.72
N ALA A 256 -10.94 -21.41 19.83
CA ALA A 256 -10.25 -22.42 20.61
C ALA A 256 -10.44 -22.27 22.13
N MET A 257 -10.43 -21.04 22.64
CA MET A 257 -10.55 -20.79 24.08
C MET A 257 -12.00 -20.86 24.57
N THR A 258 -12.96 -20.54 23.71
CA THR A 258 -14.39 -20.50 24.06
C THR A 258 -15.13 -21.76 23.65
N GLY A 259 -14.61 -22.51 22.67
CA GLY A 259 -15.31 -23.63 22.03
C GLY A 259 -16.49 -23.18 21.15
N ARG A 260 -16.66 -21.87 20.92
CA ARG A 260 -17.70 -21.31 20.07
C ARG A 260 -17.18 -21.21 18.64
N GLU A 261 -17.94 -21.75 17.69
CA GLU A 261 -17.69 -21.47 16.27
C GLU A 261 -18.20 -20.07 15.92
N LEU A 262 -17.35 -19.26 15.31
CA LEU A 262 -17.69 -17.91 14.88
C LEU A 262 -18.41 -17.96 13.53
N ALA A 263 -19.58 -17.31 13.47
CA ALA A 263 -20.32 -17.10 12.23
C ALA A 263 -19.79 -15.87 11.47
N GLU A 264 -20.16 -15.71 10.20
CA GLU A 264 -19.75 -14.55 9.40
C GLU A 264 -20.16 -13.21 10.04
N ASP A 265 -21.33 -13.16 10.70
CA ASP A 265 -21.79 -11.95 11.41
C ASP A 265 -20.91 -11.61 12.62
N ASP A 266 -20.42 -12.64 13.35
CA ASP A 266 -19.48 -12.44 14.46
C ASP A 266 -18.13 -11.91 13.93
N ILE A 267 -17.66 -12.47 12.81
CA ILE A 267 -16.41 -12.05 12.16
C ILE A 267 -16.53 -10.61 11.63
N MET A 268 -17.66 -10.26 11.01
CA MET A 268 -17.94 -8.92 10.52
C MET A 268 -17.90 -7.89 11.65
N GLY A 269 -18.58 -8.18 12.78
CA GLY A 269 -18.56 -7.28 13.93
C GLY A 269 -17.17 -7.05 14.51
N LEU A 270 -16.34 -8.10 14.58
CA LEU A 270 -14.95 -7.98 15.02
C LEU A 270 -14.07 -7.22 14.01
N PHE A 271 -14.31 -7.42 12.72
CA PHE A 271 -13.61 -6.70 11.66
C PHE A 271 -13.94 -5.20 11.70
N ASP A 272 -15.22 -4.85 11.83
CA ASP A 272 -15.68 -3.46 11.97
C ASP A 272 -15.03 -2.81 13.20
N ALA A 273 -15.05 -3.48 14.35
CA ALA A 273 -14.36 -3.00 15.55
C ALA A 273 -12.86 -2.76 15.26
N TYR A 274 -12.16 -3.74 14.67
CA TYR A 274 -10.75 -3.61 14.33
C TYR A 274 -10.48 -2.37 13.47
N VAL A 275 -11.26 -2.19 12.41
CA VAL A 275 -11.09 -1.05 11.50
C VAL A 275 -11.44 0.28 12.16
N GLU A 276 -12.46 0.34 13.01
CA GLU A 276 -12.77 1.55 13.78
C GLU A 276 -11.65 1.92 14.78
N GLY A 277 -11.00 0.91 15.38
CA GLY A 277 -9.93 1.09 16.35
C GLY A 277 -8.58 1.47 15.73
N PHE A 278 -8.21 0.83 14.62
CA PHE A 278 -6.88 0.93 14.01
C PHE A 278 -6.88 1.68 12.66
N GLY A 279 -8.04 1.95 12.09
CA GLY A 279 -8.26 2.87 10.96
C GLY A 279 -8.12 2.26 9.56
N ARG A 280 -7.20 1.32 9.35
CA ARG A 280 -6.96 0.65 8.05
C ARG A 280 -6.69 -0.83 8.23
N PHE A 281 -6.94 -1.60 7.17
CA PHE A 281 -6.76 -3.05 7.16
C PHE A 281 -6.02 -3.50 5.90
N TYR A 282 -4.81 -4.04 6.06
CA TYR A 282 -4.01 -4.57 4.98
C TYR A 282 -4.37 -6.01 4.63
N VAL A 283 -4.47 -6.24 3.33
CA VAL A 283 -4.55 -7.57 2.74
C VAL A 283 -3.89 -7.50 1.37
N HIS A 284 -3.17 -8.56 0.97
CA HIS A 284 -2.56 -8.60 -0.35
C HIS A 284 -2.91 -9.87 -1.12
N THR A 285 -2.76 -9.76 -2.43
CA THR A 285 -2.67 -10.85 -3.39
C THR A 285 -1.38 -10.68 -4.20
N ASP A 286 -1.12 -11.57 -5.15
CA ASP A 286 0.01 -11.49 -6.07
C ASP A 286 -0.37 -11.85 -7.50
N ASP A 287 0.56 -11.61 -8.43
CA ASP A 287 0.38 -11.87 -9.86
C ASP A 287 -0.01 -13.33 -10.14
N HIS A 288 0.65 -14.30 -9.50
CA HIS A 288 0.36 -15.73 -9.69
C HIS A 288 -1.07 -16.10 -9.30
N ALA A 289 -1.56 -15.58 -8.17
CA ALA A 289 -2.95 -15.80 -7.78
C ALA A 289 -3.93 -15.12 -8.73
N LEU A 290 -3.57 -13.95 -9.29
CA LEU A 290 -4.38 -13.29 -10.32
C LEU A 290 -4.42 -14.08 -11.63
N GLU A 291 -3.31 -14.70 -12.02
CA GLU A 291 -3.22 -15.58 -13.19
C GLU A 291 -4.08 -16.83 -13.02
N HIS A 292 -3.96 -17.51 -11.88
CA HIS A 292 -4.81 -18.67 -11.55
C HIS A 292 -6.30 -18.29 -11.48
N LEU A 293 -6.60 -17.12 -10.91
CA LEU A 293 -7.96 -16.61 -10.87
C LEU A 293 -8.48 -16.32 -12.27
N LEU A 294 -7.68 -15.70 -13.15
CA LEU A 294 -8.02 -15.45 -14.55
C LEU A 294 -8.40 -16.76 -15.25
N GLU A 295 -7.57 -17.80 -15.15
CA GLU A 295 -7.86 -19.11 -15.74
C GLU A 295 -9.20 -19.67 -15.23
N SER A 296 -9.44 -19.56 -13.93
CA SER A 296 -10.66 -20.04 -13.29
C SER A 296 -11.90 -19.26 -13.75
N LEU A 297 -11.79 -17.94 -13.94
CA LEU A 297 -12.86 -17.06 -14.40
C LEU A 297 -13.14 -17.24 -15.90
N GLU A 298 -12.12 -17.46 -16.73
CA GLU A 298 -12.31 -17.74 -18.17
C GLU A 298 -12.98 -19.09 -18.43
N ALA A 299 -12.85 -20.04 -17.50
CA ALA A 299 -13.58 -21.31 -17.54
C ALA A 299 -15.08 -21.16 -17.22
N ASP A 300 -15.47 -20.15 -16.46
CA ASP A 300 -16.86 -19.87 -16.09
C ASP A 300 -17.57 -19.02 -17.17
N PRO A 301 -18.74 -19.45 -17.70
CA PRO A 301 -19.48 -18.68 -18.71
C PRO A 301 -19.85 -17.25 -18.30
N ILE A 302 -20.17 -17.01 -17.02
CA ILE A 302 -20.56 -15.69 -16.50
C ILE A 302 -19.38 -14.73 -16.60
N PHE A 303 -18.22 -15.15 -16.11
CA PHE A 303 -17.04 -14.30 -16.05
C PHE A 303 -16.32 -14.19 -17.39
N ARG A 304 -16.37 -15.23 -18.24
CA ARG A 304 -15.87 -15.14 -19.62
C ARG A 304 -16.51 -14.00 -20.40
N GLU A 305 -17.82 -13.79 -20.23
CA GLU A 305 -18.51 -12.66 -20.88
C GLU A 305 -18.05 -11.31 -20.31
N LEU A 306 -17.89 -11.21 -18.99
CA LEU A 306 -17.39 -10.00 -18.32
C LEU A 306 -15.94 -9.64 -18.70
N LEU A 307 -15.13 -10.65 -19.04
CA LEU A 307 -13.72 -10.48 -19.43
C LEU A 307 -13.52 -10.34 -20.95
N ALA A 308 -14.56 -10.54 -21.77
CA ALA A 308 -14.43 -10.62 -23.23
C ALA A 308 -13.88 -9.35 -23.91
N GLY A 309 -13.97 -8.20 -23.24
CA GLY A 309 -13.45 -6.91 -23.76
C GLY A 309 -11.97 -6.65 -23.48
N ALA A 310 -11.28 -7.52 -22.74
CA ALA A 310 -9.87 -7.38 -22.41
C ALA A 310 -8.99 -8.21 -23.36
N GLU A 311 -8.18 -7.55 -24.18
CA GLU A 311 -7.27 -8.19 -25.13
C GLU A 311 -5.82 -8.16 -24.63
N GLY A 312 -5.18 -9.33 -24.59
CA GLY A 312 -3.80 -9.49 -24.12
C GLY A 312 -3.67 -9.79 -22.62
N PRO A 313 -2.52 -10.31 -22.15
CA PRO A 313 -2.34 -10.75 -20.76
C PRO A 313 -2.51 -9.63 -19.73
N GLU A 314 -1.90 -8.47 -19.97
CA GLU A 314 -1.93 -7.32 -19.05
C GLU A 314 -3.35 -6.77 -18.87
N ALA A 315 -4.06 -6.52 -19.97
CA ALA A 315 -5.44 -6.02 -19.93
C ALA A 315 -6.40 -7.02 -19.25
N LYS A 316 -6.15 -8.32 -19.38
CA LYS A 316 -6.92 -9.36 -18.69
C LYS A 316 -6.67 -9.34 -17.20
N LEU A 317 -5.42 -9.24 -16.75
CA LEU A 317 -5.09 -9.13 -15.33
C LEU A 317 -5.66 -7.85 -14.71
N GLU A 318 -5.60 -6.71 -15.42
CA GLU A 318 -6.26 -5.47 -15.00
C GLU A 318 -7.78 -5.63 -14.90
N ALA A 319 -8.39 -6.35 -15.85
CA ALA A 319 -9.83 -6.64 -15.81
C ALA A 319 -10.20 -7.53 -14.61
N VAL A 320 -9.36 -8.50 -14.26
CA VAL A 320 -9.53 -9.35 -13.07
C VAL A 320 -9.38 -8.51 -11.80
N GLU A 321 -8.34 -7.69 -11.67
CA GLU A 321 -8.16 -6.82 -10.49
C GLU A 321 -9.36 -5.88 -10.31
N ARG A 322 -9.84 -5.28 -11.39
CA ARG A 322 -11.05 -4.44 -11.37
C ARG A 322 -12.27 -5.22 -10.93
N LEU A 323 -12.43 -6.47 -11.38
CA LEU A 323 -13.53 -7.34 -10.98
C LEU A 323 -13.46 -7.69 -9.49
N ILE A 324 -12.26 -7.94 -8.94
CA ILE A 324 -12.07 -8.17 -7.50
C ILE A 324 -12.50 -6.94 -6.70
N ARG A 325 -12.04 -5.75 -7.10
CA ARG A 325 -12.27 -4.51 -6.34
C ARG A 325 -13.71 -4.02 -6.46
N ARG A 326 -14.34 -4.17 -7.62
CA ARG A 326 -15.66 -3.60 -7.93
C ARG A 326 -16.53 -4.55 -8.76
N PRO A 327 -16.90 -5.72 -8.23
CA PRO A 327 -17.74 -6.67 -8.96
C PRO A 327 -19.20 -6.20 -9.04
N PRO A 328 -19.89 -6.48 -10.16
CA PRO A 328 -21.34 -6.39 -10.25
C PRO A 328 -22.02 -7.17 -9.12
N THR A 329 -23.08 -6.62 -8.53
CA THR A 329 -23.69 -7.17 -7.31
C THR A 329 -24.25 -8.58 -7.50
N ASP A 330 -24.77 -8.87 -8.68
CA ASP A 330 -25.38 -10.15 -9.07
C ASP A 330 -24.36 -11.28 -9.23
N VAL A 331 -23.08 -10.96 -9.49
CA VAL A 331 -22.01 -11.97 -9.63
C VAL A 331 -21.14 -12.13 -8.39
N ARG A 332 -21.35 -11.33 -7.34
CA ARG A 332 -20.52 -11.32 -6.12
C ARG A 332 -20.39 -12.71 -5.47
N GLU A 333 -21.48 -13.42 -5.30
CA GLU A 333 -21.46 -14.75 -4.67
C GLU A 333 -20.79 -15.81 -5.55
N ALA A 334 -20.97 -15.72 -6.88
CA ALA A 334 -20.24 -16.57 -7.81
C ALA A 334 -18.74 -16.27 -7.77
N LEU A 335 -18.37 -14.98 -7.72
CA LEU A 335 -16.98 -14.53 -7.67
C LEU A 335 -16.30 -14.99 -6.38
N LEU A 336 -16.99 -14.93 -5.24
CA LEU A 336 -16.50 -15.49 -3.97
C LEU A 336 -16.14 -16.97 -4.10
N GLY A 337 -16.93 -17.76 -4.83
CA GLY A 337 -16.59 -19.17 -5.10
C GLY A 337 -15.21 -19.34 -5.75
N HIS A 338 -14.83 -18.43 -6.65
CA HIS A 338 -13.51 -18.42 -7.26
C HIS A 338 -12.44 -17.86 -6.32
N LEU A 339 -12.67 -16.68 -5.73
CA LEU A 339 -11.69 -15.98 -4.89
C LEU A 339 -11.24 -16.79 -3.67
N LEU A 340 -12.14 -17.62 -3.13
CA LEU A 340 -11.87 -18.41 -1.94
C LEU A 340 -11.17 -19.75 -2.23
N THR A 341 -10.92 -20.05 -3.50
CA THR A 341 -10.12 -21.22 -3.90
C THR A 341 -8.66 -20.98 -3.51
N PRO A 342 -7.98 -21.92 -2.82
CA PRO A 342 -6.62 -21.67 -2.33
C PRO A 342 -5.60 -21.22 -3.38
N ALA A 343 -5.69 -21.74 -4.61
CA ALA A 343 -4.81 -21.32 -5.72
C ALA A 343 -4.93 -19.83 -6.06
N ASN A 344 -6.08 -19.21 -5.79
CA ASN A 344 -6.42 -17.82 -6.11
C ASN A 344 -6.16 -16.85 -4.93
N ILE A 345 -5.59 -17.34 -3.83
CA ILE A 345 -5.22 -16.52 -2.67
C ILE A 345 -3.75 -16.14 -2.81
N GLY A 346 -3.41 -14.87 -3.07
CA GLY A 346 -2.01 -14.49 -3.29
C GLY A 346 -1.14 -14.48 -2.04
N CYS A 347 -1.71 -14.17 -0.87
CA CYS A 347 -0.95 -14.27 0.37
C CYS A 347 -0.57 -15.73 0.68
N GLY A 348 0.73 -16.04 0.62
CA GLY A 348 1.24 -17.39 0.89
C GLY A 348 0.82 -17.94 2.26
N HIS A 349 0.81 -17.10 3.30
CA HIS A 349 0.37 -17.49 4.63
C HIS A 349 -1.12 -17.88 4.65
N LEU A 350 -2.01 -17.00 4.14
CA LEU A 350 -3.45 -17.27 4.10
C LEU A 350 -3.81 -18.45 3.19
N LYS A 351 -3.10 -18.61 2.06
CA LYS A 351 -3.20 -19.78 1.17
C LYS A 351 -2.90 -21.07 1.92
N LEU A 352 -1.84 -21.09 2.72
CA LEU A 352 -1.45 -22.26 3.49
C LEU A 352 -2.41 -22.55 4.65
N VAL A 353 -2.90 -21.52 5.35
CA VAL A 353 -3.94 -21.68 6.37
C VAL A 353 -5.22 -22.27 5.76
N ALA A 354 -5.61 -21.82 4.57
CA ALA A 354 -6.77 -22.35 3.84
C ALA A 354 -6.55 -23.79 3.34
N SER A 355 -5.31 -24.13 2.94
CA SER A 355 -4.99 -25.45 2.37
C SER A 355 -4.67 -26.51 3.42
N HIS A 356 -4.15 -26.11 4.58
CA HIS A 356 -3.67 -27.01 5.63
C HIS A 356 -4.19 -26.60 7.04
N PRO A 357 -5.51 -26.40 7.22
CA PRO A 357 -6.08 -25.80 8.44
C PRO A 357 -5.62 -26.49 9.75
N ASP A 358 -5.50 -27.82 9.73
CA ASP A 358 -5.04 -28.62 10.88
C ASP A 358 -3.62 -28.26 11.34
N GLU A 359 -2.70 -27.97 10.41
CA GLU A 359 -1.32 -27.59 10.76
C GLU A 359 -1.29 -26.23 11.48
N TYR A 360 -2.20 -25.34 11.10
CA TYR A 360 -2.32 -23.98 11.60
C TYR A 360 -3.24 -23.84 12.83
N ALA A 361 -3.86 -24.94 13.28
CA ALA A 361 -4.84 -24.95 14.37
C ALA A 361 -6.08 -24.07 14.10
N VAL A 362 -6.49 -23.98 12.83
CA VAL A 362 -7.63 -23.19 12.38
C VAL A 362 -8.72 -24.14 11.88
N ARG A 363 -9.99 -23.86 12.19
CA ARG A 363 -11.12 -24.60 11.62
C ARG A 363 -11.25 -24.28 10.13
N GLU A 364 -11.45 -25.28 9.29
CA GLU A 364 -11.57 -25.10 7.82
C GLU A 364 -12.60 -24.02 7.43
N GLY A 365 -13.77 -24.04 8.07
CA GLY A 365 -14.83 -23.06 7.83
C GLY A 365 -14.51 -21.63 8.31
N LEU A 366 -13.56 -21.45 9.23
CA LEU A 366 -13.22 -20.13 9.76
C LEU A 366 -12.47 -19.29 8.70
N THR A 367 -11.45 -19.87 8.05
CA THR A 367 -10.68 -19.17 7.02
C THR A 367 -11.57 -18.73 5.85
N GLN A 368 -12.48 -19.61 5.43
CA GLN A 368 -13.44 -19.35 4.36
C GLN A 368 -14.42 -18.23 4.73
N GLY A 369 -15.00 -18.28 5.94
CA GLY A 369 -15.87 -17.22 6.46
C GLY A 369 -15.15 -15.88 6.60
N PHE A 370 -13.91 -15.91 7.09
CA PHE A 370 -13.07 -14.72 7.24
C PHE A 370 -12.75 -14.04 5.91
N LEU A 371 -12.23 -14.77 4.93
CA LEU A 371 -11.92 -14.20 3.62
C LEU A 371 -13.17 -13.67 2.90
N ARG A 372 -14.33 -14.31 3.11
CA ARG A 372 -15.60 -13.79 2.60
C ARG A 372 -15.95 -12.43 3.21
N VAL A 373 -15.75 -12.27 4.52
CA VAL A 373 -15.92 -10.98 5.20
C VAL A 373 -14.95 -9.94 4.64
N VAL A 374 -13.67 -10.28 4.45
CA VAL A 374 -12.66 -9.37 3.86
C VAL A 374 -13.12 -8.85 2.49
N TYR A 375 -13.55 -9.74 1.57
CA TYR A 375 -14.03 -9.29 0.25
C TYR A 375 -15.33 -8.50 0.32
N ARG A 376 -16.26 -8.87 1.21
CA ARG A 376 -17.48 -8.07 1.41
C ARG A 376 -17.17 -6.67 1.92
N MET A 377 -16.21 -6.54 2.82
CA MET A 377 -15.72 -5.25 3.31
C MET A 377 -15.00 -4.47 2.22
N LEU A 378 -14.18 -5.12 1.38
CA LEU A 378 -13.58 -4.49 0.21
C LEU A 378 -14.63 -3.84 -0.70
N TRP A 379 -15.81 -4.46 -0.85
CA TRP A 379 -16.87 -3.95 -1.72
C TRP A 379 -17.79 -2.93 -1.06
N ALA A 380 -17.95 -2.99 0.26
CA ALA A 380 -18.78 -2.07 1.02
C ALA A 380 -18.02 -0.79 1.38
N HIS A 381 -16.74 -0.94 1.75
CA HIS A 381 -15.88 0.08 2.34
C HIS A 381 -14.45 0.00 1.79
N PRO A 382 -14.26 0.17 0.46
CA PRO A 382 -12.95 0.06 -0.18
C PRO A 382 -11.91 1.04 0.36
N GLU A 383 -12.33 2.14 0.98
CA GLU A 383 -11.46 3.13 1.62
C GLU A 383 -10.78 2.63 2.90
N MET A 384 -11.34 1.58 3.53
CA MET A 384 -10.86 1.02 4.78
C MET A 384 -9.89 -0.15 4.58
N LEU A 385 -9.85 -0.74 3.39
CA LEU A 385 -8.99 -1.87 3.05
C LEU A 385 -7.89 -1.46 2.10
N ASP A 386 -6.65 -1.61 2.54
CA ASP A 386 -5.48 -1.52 1.68
C ASP A 386 -5.28 -2.88 0.98
N PHE A 387 -6.02 -3.11 -0.11
CA PHE A 387 -5.86 -4.29 -0.96
C PHE A 387 -4.69 -4.11 -1.93
N VAL A 388 -3.58 -4.80 -1.65
CA VAL A 388 -2.30 -4.69 -2.37
C VAL A 388 -2.12 -5.87 -3.35
N VAL A 389 -1.53 -5.61 -4.52
CA VAL A 389 -1.06 -6.65 -5.44
C VAL A 389 0.46 -6.63 -5.42
N LEU A 390 1.07 -7.73 -5.01
CA LEU A 390 2.52 -7.93 -5.04
C LEU A 390 2.91 -8.46 -6.42
N HIS A 391 3.94 -7.85 -7.00
CA HIS A 391 4.40 -8.20 -8.33
C HIS A 391 5.71 -8.99 -8.29
N GLY A 392 5.89 -9.88 -9.26
CA GLY A 392 7.10 -10.68 -9.43
C GLY A 392 7.15 -11.99 -8.64
N GLU A 393 8.27 -12.69 -8.81
CA GLU A 393 8.51 -14.04 -8.29
C GLU A 393 9.00 -14.05 -6.85
N HIS A 394 8.78 -15.17 -6.16
CA HIS A 394 9.43 -15.48 -4.89
C HIS A 394 10.88 -15.91 -5.14
N GLU A 395 11.82 -15.04 -4.76
CA GLU A 395 13.26 -15.29 -4.86
C GLU A 395 13.95 -15.30 -3.48
N GLU A 396 13.19 -15.53 -2.40
CA GLU A 396 13.73 -15.48 -1.04
C GLU A 396 14.81 -16.55 -0.83
N GLU A 397 15.99 -16.10 -0.40
CA GLU A 397 17.18 -16.93 -0.18
C GLU A 397 17.42 -17.27 1.30
N ALA A 398 16.75 -16.57 2.22
CA ALA A 398 16.87 -16.80 3.67
C ALA A 398 15.65 -16.31 4.45
N VAL A 399 15.57 -16.73 5.72
CA VAL A 399 14.68 -16.14 6.72
C VAL A 399 15.52 -15.42 7.78
N ILE A 400 15.13 -14.21 8.14
CA ILE A 400 15.79 -13.38 9.15
C ILE A 400 14.82 -13.07 10.29
N ASN A 401 15.18 -13.45 11.51
CA ASN A 401 14.51 -13.01 12.73
C ASN A 401 15.28 -11.85 13.34
N VAL A 402 14.66 -10.66 13.38
CA VAL A 402 15.23 -9.48 13.99
C VAL A 402 14.81 -9.43 15.45
N HIS A 403 15.76 -9.70 16.34
CA HIS A 403 15.53 -9.76 17.78
C HIS A 403 15.81 -8.43 18.47
N PHE A 404 14.89 -8.04 19.34
CA PHE A 404 15.06 -6.88 20.22
C PHE A 404 15.39 -7.34 21.65
N PRO A 405 16.63 -7.13 22.16
CA PRO A 405 17.08 -7.70 23.44
C PRO A 405 16.47 -7.02 24.69
N ARG A 406 15.64 -5.99 24.49
CA ARG A 406 14.94 -5.27 25.56
C ARG A 406 13.45 -5.49 25.42
N GLU A 407 12.71 -5.27 26.51
CA GLU A 407 11.25 -5.29 26.46
C GLU A 407 10.74 -4.23 25.45
N VAL A 408 9.81 -4.63 24.58
CA VAL A 408 9.17 -3.76 23.61
C VAL A 408 7.99 -3.06 24.27
N HIS A 409 7.93 -1.74 24.16
CA HIS A 409 6.82 -0.92 24.61
C HIS A 409 6.48 0.13 23.53
N ALA A 410 5.35 0.83 23.66
CA ALA A 410 4.89 1.78 22.63
C ALA A 410 5.96 2.79 22.17
N PHE A 411 6.81 3.29 23.06
CA PHE A 411 7.87 4.25 22.69
C PHE A 411 9.22 3.61 22.33
N SER A 412 9.29 2.29 22.16
CA SER A 412 10.50 1.61 21.71
C SER A 412 10.79 2.01 20.27
N ASN A 413 12.07 2.29 19.98
CA ASN A 413 12.56 2.47 18.63
C ASN A 413 13.17 1.14 18.18
N VAL A 414 12.56 0.51 17.20
CA VAL A 414 12.96 -0.81 16.70
C VAL A 414 13.54 -0.67 15.28
N PRO A 415 14.59 -1.42 14.95
CA PRO A 415 15.16 -1.40 13.61
C PRO A 415 14.19 -2.06 12.64
N ALA A 416 13.79 -1.36 11.59
CA ALA A 416 13.01 -1.94 10.50
C ALA A 416 13.98 -2.40 9.41
N VAL A 417 13.98 -3.70 9.13
CA VAL A 417 14.87 -4.32 8.13
C VAL A 417 14.11 -4.51 6.82
N PRO A 418 14.64 -4.05 5.68
CA PRO A 418 14.02 -4.30 4.38
C PRO A 418 14.15 -5.78 3.99
N PRO A 419 13.14 -6.37 3.32
CA PRO A 419 13.19 -7.73 2.77
C PRO A 419 14.24 -7.92 1.68
N ARG A 420 14.78 -6.83 1.13
CA ARG A 420 15.90 -6.85 0.18
C ARG A 420 17.18 -6.34 0.83
N ILE A 421 18.16 -7.23 1.01
CA ILE A 421 19.45 -6.95 1.65
C ILE A 421 20.57 -7.16 0.63
N GLY A 422 21.12 -6.07 0.12
CA GLY A 422 22.07 -6.14 -0.99
C GLY A 422 21.37 -6.65 -2.26
N HIS A 423 21.80 -7.82 -2.75
CA HIS A 423 21.15 -8.50 -3.88
C HIS A 423 20.25 -9.67 -3.46
N HIS A 424 20.18 -10.00 -2.16
CA HIS A 424 19.36 -11.09 -1.64
C HIS A 424 17.95 -10.62 -1.32
N SER A 425 16.95 -11.43 -1.67
CA SER A 425 15.60 -11.36 -1.12
C SER A 425 15.50 -12.26 0.10
N VAL A 426 14.85 -11.83 1.18
CA VAL A 426 14.73 -12.58 2.44
C VAL A 426 13.36 -12.37 3.09
N PHE A 427 12.88 -13.37 3.82
CA PHE A 427 11.77 -13.18 4.76
C PHE A 427 12.27 -12.47 6.01
N VAL A 428 11.57 -11.42 6.46
CA VAL A 428 11.95 -10.67 7.67
C VAL A 428 10.86 -10.75 8.72
N ASN A 429 11.21 -11.22 9.91
CA ASN A 429 10.30 -11.40 11.04
C ASN A 429 10.80 -10.63 12.28
N HIS A 430 9.90 -10.01 13.04
CA HIS A 430 10.22 -9.27 14.27
C HIS A 430 9.44 -9.85 15.47
N PRO A 431 9.93 -10.95 16.08
CA PRO A 431 9.14 -11.71 17.07
C PRO A 431 8.65 -10.89 18.26
N GLU A 432 9.50 -10.07 18.86
CA GLU A 432 9.15 -9.28 20.06
C GLU A 432 8.21 -8.11 19.72
N VAL A 433 8.34 -7.54 18.52
CA VAL A 433 7.44 -6.47 18.04
C VAL A 433 6.06 -7.05 17.77
N ALA A 434 6.00 -8.17 17.05
CA ALA A 434 4.75 -8.88 16.78
C ALA A 434 4.04 -9.31 18.06
N ALA A 435 4.78 -9.83 19.06
CA ALA A 435 4.21 -10.19 20.36
C ALA A 435 3.62 -8.98 21.10
N PHE A 436 4.30 -7.83 21.06
CA PHE A 436 3.78 -6.60 21.65
C PHE A 436 2.49 -6.12 20.97
N LEU A 437 2.46 -6.10 19.63
CA LEU A 437 1.30 -5.69 18.84
C LEU A 437 0.11 -6.61 19.08
N ARG A 438 0.33 -7.93 19.08
CA ARG A 438 -0.68 -8.94 19.48
C ARG A 438 -1.24 -8.69 20.86
N GLY A 439 -0.41 -8.27 21.83
CA GLY A 439 -0.89 -7.88 23.14
C GLY A 439 -1.83 -6.67 23.12
N GLN A 440 -1.61 -5.71 22.21
CA GLN A 440 -2.53 -4.58 22.04
C GLN A 440 -3.83 -5.03 21.35
N HIS A 441 -3.73 -5.81 20.27
CA HIS A 441 -4.90 -6.37 19.57
C HIS A 441 -5.74 -7.24 20.50
N ALA A 442 -5.12 -8.08 21.31
CA ALA A 442 -5.77 -8.89 22.34
C ALA A 442 -6.61 -8.03 23.30
N ARG A 443 -6.02 -6.97 23.88
CA ARG A 443 -6.74 -6.09 24.81
C ARG A 443 -7.90 -5.39 24.11
N PHE A 444 -7.66 -4.87 22.91
CA PHE A 444 -8.67 -4.19 22.10
C PHE A 444 -9.87 -5.09 21.78
N LEU A 445 -9.63 -6.27 21.21
CA LEU A 445 -10.70 -7.19 20.78
C LEU A 445 -11.55 -7.68 21.96
N LEU A 446 -10.93 -7.95 23.11
CA LEU A 446 -11.65 -8.34 24.33
C LEU A 446 -12.52 -7.21 24.91
N GLN A 447 -12.15 -5.95 24.66
CA GLN A 447 -12.91 -4.78 25.09
C GLN A 447 -14.11 -4.49 24.18
N GLU A 448 -13.91 -4.60 22.86
CA GLU A 448 -14.94 -4.25 21.88
C GLU A 448 -15.94 -5.38 21.59
N ALA A 449 -15.57 -6.64 21.86
CA ALA A 449 -16.46 -7.80 21.68
C ALA A 449 -16.54 -8.70 22.93
N PRO A 450 -16.98 -8.18 24.08
CA PRO A 450 -16.99 -8.90 25.34
C PRO A 450 -17.87 -10.16 25.33
N GLU A 451 -18.93 -10.19 24.51
CA GLU A 451 -19.81 -11.34 24.35
C GLU A 451 -19.18 -12.50 23.58
N LEU A 452 -18.20 -12.24 22.72
CA LEU A 452 -17.46 -13.28 22.01
C LEU A 452 -16.33 -13.85 22.87
N ALA A 453 -15.93 -13.12 23.90
CA ALA A 453 -14.78 -13.43 24.75
C ALA A 453 -15.14 -13.65 26.23
N GLU A 454 -16.38 -14.06 26.51
CA GLU A 454 -16.85 -14.27 27.87
C GLU A 454 -15.94 -15.25 28.63
N GLY A 455 -15.42 -14.82 29.78
CA GLY A 455 -14.54 -15.63 30.63
C GLY A 455 -13.06 -15.64 30.23
N LEU A 456 -12.68 -14.90 29.18
CA LEU A 456 -11.27 -14.69 28.81
C LEU A 456 -10.69 -13.48 29.57
N THR A 457 -9.44 -13.60 30.01
CA THR A 457 -8.67 -12.46 30.51
C THR A 457 -7.64 -12.05 29.45
N PRO A 458 -7.25 -10.76 29.36
CA PRO A 458 -6.24 -10.32 28.40
C PRO A 458 -4.95 -11.13 28.45
N GLU A 459 -4.47 -11.46 29.66
CA GLU A 459 -3.23 -12.20 29.85
C GLU A 459 -3.32 -13.64 29.33
N ARG A 460 -4.46 -14.30 29.57
CA ARG A 460 -4.68 -15.68 29.09
C ARG A 460 -4.87 -15.71 27.58
N PHE A 461 -5.58 -14.74 27.04
CA PHE A 461 -5.81 -14.63 25.60
C PHE A 461 -4.51 -14.30 24.85
N GLU A 462 -3.74 -13.32 25.32
CA GLU A 462 -2.43 -12.96 24.77
C GLU A 462 -1.45 -14.14 24.78
N ALA A 463 -1.44 -14.94 25.85
CA ALA A 463 -0.58 -16.13 25.93
C ALA A 463 -0.95 -17.20 24.90
N GLU A 464 -2.25 -17.52 24.73
CA GLU A 464 -2.71 -18.48 23.73
C GLU A 464 -2.51 -17.95 22.30
N LEU A 465 -2.77 -16.65 22.08
CA LEU A 465 -2.58 -15.98 20.81
C LEU A 465 -1.12 -16.09 20.33
N ASN A 466 -0.16 -15.82 21.21
CA ASN A 466 1.26 -15.95 20.90
C ASN A 466 1.70 -17.42 20.70
N ALA A 467 1.14 -18.37 21.47
CA ALA A 467 1.43 -19.79 21.28
C ALA A 467 0.95 -20.29 19.91
N ARG A 468 -0.24 -19.85 19.47
CA ARG A 468 -0.79 -20.14 18.15
C ARG A 468 0.01 -19.45 17.04
N ALA A 469 0.40 -18.18 17.22
CA ALA A 469 1.25 -17.47 16.28
C ALA A 469 2.55 -18.22 16.01
N ALA A 470 3.23 -18.70 17.05
CA ALA A 470 4.47 -19.47 16.92
C ALA A 470 4.25 -20.77 16.14
N ARG A 471 3.13 -21.48 16.37
CA ARG A 471 2.76 -22.68 15.61
C ARG A 471 2.54 -22.35 14.13
N GLN A 472 1.77 -21.30 13.83
CA GLN A 472 1.45 -20.90 12.46
C GLN A 472 2.67 -20.38 11.69
N LEU A 473 3.53 -19.60 12.34
CA LEU A 473 4.82 -19.19 11.78
C LEU A 473 5.68 -20.41 11.46
N GLY A 474 5.79 -21.35 12.41
CA GLY A 474 6.54 -22.59 12.20
C GLY A 474 6.01 -23.43 11.03
N ALA A 475 4.68 -23.50 10.84
CA ALA A 475 4.08 -24.16 9.68
C ALA A 475 4.41 -23.41 8.38
N THR A 476 4.30 -22.08 8.38
CA THR A 476 4.60 -21.25 7.21
C THR A 476 6.05 -21.40 6.76
N VAL A 477 6.99 -21.34 7.70
CA VAL A 477 8.42 -21.54 7.39
C VAL A 477 8.68 -22.94 6.85
N ARG A 478 8.00 -23.99 7.34
CA ARG A 478 8.14 -25.35 6.80
C ARG A 478 7.63 -25.50 5.37
N HIS A 479 6.59 -24.77 4.98
CA HIS A 479 6.02 -24.84 3.64
C HIS A 479 6.75 -23.94 2.64
N LEU A 480 7.09 -22.70 3.04
CA LEU A 480 7.65 -21.69 2.14
C LEU A 480 9.17 -21.62 2.16
N ALA A 481 9.82 -22.03 3.26
CA ALA A 481 11.24 -21.81 3.51
C ALA A 481 11.95 -23.07 4.03
N ALA A 482 11.44 -24.27 3.73
CA ALA A 482 11.91 -25.54 4.30
C ALA A 482 13.41 -25.77 4.12
N GLU A 483 13.97 -25.33 3.00
CA GLU A 483 15.38 -25.51 2.64
C GLU A 483 16.21 -24.23 2.81
N LEU A 484 15.59 -23.11 3.20
CA LEU A 484 16.27 -21.83 3.35
C LEU A 484 17.00 -21.74 4.70
N PRO A 485 18.22 -21.19 4.75
CA PRO A 485 18.89 -20.89 6.02
C PRO A 485 18.09 -19.87 6.83
N VAL A 486 18.16 -19.99 8.17
CA VAL A 486 17.50 -19.05 9.09
C VAL A 486 18.56 -18.36 9.92
N PHE A 487 18.45 -17.04 10.03
CA PHE A 487 19.38 -16.20 10.76
C PHE A 487 18.67 -15.39 11.84
N ASP A 488 19.25 -15.37 13.03
CA ASP A 488 18.89 -14.42 14.07
C ASP A 488 19.80 -13.19 13.96
N VAL A 489 19.19 -12.01 13.91
CA VAL A 489 19.87 -10.72 13.79
C VAL A 489 19.58 -9.88 15.01
N ARG A 490 20.64 -9.36 15.65
CA ARG A 490 20.54 -8.48 16.83
C ARG A 490 21.31 -7.20 16.60
N PHE A 491 20.66 -6.08 16.89
CA PHE A 491 21.28 -4.75 16.85
C PHE A 491 21.73 -4.36 18.26
N VAL A 492 23.05 -4.37 18.50
CA VAL A 492 23.66 -4.11 19.83
C VAL A 492 24.66 -2.96 19.72
N ASP A 493 24.35 -1.82 20.35
CA ASP A 493 25.25 -0.66 20.46
C ASP A 493 25.86 -0.20 19.13
N GLY A 494 25.07 -0.17 18.06
CA GLY A 494 25.51 0.23 16.72
C GLY A 494 26.30 -0.84 15.95
N ARG A 495 26.31 -2.08 16.44
CA ARG A 495 26.85 -3.26 15.74
C ARG A 495 25.74 -4.25 15.43
N VAL A 496 25.93 -5.03 14.36
CA VAL A 496 25.01 -6.10 13.98
C VAL A 496 25.65 -7.44 14.34
N ASP A 497 24.93 -8.24 15.12
CA ASP A 497 25.23 -9.64 15.36
C ASP A 497 24.29 -10.49 14.50
N VAL A 498 24.86 -11.45 13.77
CA VAL A 498 24.11 -12.33 12.88
C VAL A 498 24.54 -13.77 13.15
N GLU A 499 23.58 -14.59 13.57
CA GLU A 499 23.79 -15.98 13.95
C GLU A 499 22.92 -16.88 13.07
N GLN A 500 23.51 -17.85 12.39
CA GLN A 500 22.72 -18.84 11.66
C GLN A 500 22.18 -19.88 12.65
N VAL A 501 20.85 -20.01 12.71
CA VAL A 501 20.15 -20.93 13.62
C VAL A 501 19.60 -22.18 12.91
N ARG A 502 19.61 -22.18 11.57
CA ARG A 502 19.30 -23.35 10.75
C ARG A 502 20.11 -23.37 9.47
#